data_AF-A0A482Z084-F1
#
_entry.id   AF-A0A482Z084-F1
#
_cell.length_a   1.000
_cell.length_b   1.000
_cell.length_c   1.000
_cell.angle_alpha   90.00
_cell.angle_beta   90.00
_cell.angle_gamma   90.00
#
_symmetry.space_group_name_H-M   'P 1'
#
loop_
_entity.id
_entity.type
_entity.pdbx_description
1 polymer ?
#
loop_
_entity_poly.entity_id
_entity_poly.type
_entity_poly.pdbx_seq_one_letter_code
_entity_poly.pdbx_strand_id
1 'polypeptide(L)'
;LLAIGFGLLVTLVGTLIIRRIHVDPGENEDFHFTSMERIFSVLMVITAAAMAFAHGSNDVANAIGPLAAIYGVIESGGMIGAKSALPVWVLLVGGGGIVFGLVTYGHKVIATIGTGITQLTPSRGFAATLAAAATVVIASGTGLPVSTTQVLVGAVLGVGLARGLAALDTRMINKIFLSWLVTLPAGALMSIIFFFMLKGMFGA
;
A
#
# COMPACT_ATOMS: atom_id res chain seq x y z
N LEU A 1 -2.50 2.33 23.81
CA LEU A 1 -2.68 3.72 24.27
C LEU A 1 -2.36 4.74 23.17
N LEU A 2 -1.16 4.74 22.58
CA LEU A 2 -0.81 5.67 21.49
C LEU A 2 -1.72 5.56 20.25
N ALA A 3 -2.06 4.34 19.81
CA ALA A 3 -2.97 4.12 18.68
C ALA A 3 -4.39 4.66 18.93
N ILE A 4 -4.90 4.52 20.16
CA ILE A 4 -6.23 5.03 20.55
C ILE A 4 -6.21 6.57 20.57
N GLY A 5 -5.15 7.18 21.10
CA GLY A 5 -4.98 8.63 21.09
C GLY A 5 -4.89 9.22 19.69
N PHE A 6 -4.13 8.58 18.78
CA PHE A 6 -4.05 8.99 17.39
C PHE A 6 -5.39 8.81 16.66
N GLY A 7 -6.09 7.70 16.89
CA GLY A 7 -7.43 7.46 16.34
C GLY A 7 -8.43 8.54 16.75
N LEU A 8 -8.50 8.89 18.04
CA LEU A 8 -9.36 9.96 18.54
C LEU A 8 -9.03 11.31 17.91
N LEU A 9 -7.74 11.61 17.72
CA LEU A 9 -7.31 12.86 17.08
C LEU A 9 -7.73 12.92 15.60
N VAL A 10 -7.56 11.83 14.85
CA VAL A 10 -8.03 11.74 13.45
C VAL A 10 -9.56 11.89 13.38
N THR A 11 -10.31 11.24 14.27
CA THR A 11 -11.77 11.40 14.34
C THR A 11 -12.18 12.83 14.66
N LEU A 12 -11.50 13.48 15.60
CA LEU A 12 -11.80 14.86 15.99
C LEU A 12 -11.51 15.85 14.86
N VAL A 13 -10.35 15.75 14.21
CA VAL A 13 -9.98 16.57 13.05
C VAL A 13 -10.93 16.32 11.88
N GLY A 14 -11.23 15.05 11.55
CA GLY A 14 -12.18 14.69 10.50
C GLY A 14 -13.58 15.26 10.77
N THR A 15 -14.06 15.18 12.02
CA THR A 15 -15.36 15.72 12.42
C THR A 15 -15.40 17.24 12.30
N LEU A 16 -14.32 17.94 12.69
CA LEU A 16 -14.23 19.40 12.56
C LEU A 16 -14.22 19.86 11.10
N ILE A 17 -13.51 19.13 10.22
CA ILE A 17 -13.46 19.42 8.78
C ILE A 17 -14.84 19.16 8.15
N ILE A 18 -15.48 18.03 8.46
CA ILE A 18 -16.82 17.70 7.94
C ILE A 18 -17.85 18.74 8.39
N ARG A 19 -17.82 19.18 9.65
CA ARG A 19 -18.72 20.22 10.18
C ARG A 19 -18.54 21.59 9.52
N ARG A 20 -17.42 21.85 8.85
CA ARG A 20 -17.19 23.09 8.09
C ARG A 20 -17.82 23.08 6.69
N ILE A 21 -18.27 21.93 6.21
CA ILE A 21 -18.93 21.81 4.91
C ILE A 21 -20.40 22.21 5.09
N HIS A 22 -20.76 23.40 4.59
CA HIS A 22 -22.16 23.83 4.52
C HIS A 22 -22.88 23.00 3.45
N VAL A 23 -23.90 22.25 3.88
CA VAL A 23 -24.81 21.51 3.01
C VAL A 23 -26.11 22.30 3.00
N ASP A 24 -26.33 23.10 1.94
CA ASP A 24 -27.57 23.87 1.80
C ASP A 24 -28.75 22.92 1.49
N PRO A 25 -29.85 22.91 2.28
CA PRO A 25 -30.89 21.88 2.19
C PRO A 25 -31.91 22.05 1.05
N GLY A 26 -31.70 22.99 0.11
CA GLY A 26 -32.76 23.53 -0.76
C GLY A 26 -32.62 23.33 -2.27
N GLU A 27 -31.62 22.60 -2.80
CA GLU A 27 -31.34 22.59 -4.25
C GLU A 27 -31.06 21.20 -4.85
N ASN A 28 -31.61 20.96 -6.05
CA ASN A 28 -31.49 19.86 -7.02
C ASN A 28 -30.71 18.57 -6.66
N GLU A 29 -31.23 17.40 -7.06
CA GLU A 29 -30.62 16.07 -6.83
C GLU A 29 -29.13 15.98 -7.25
N ASP A 30 -28.71 16.66 -8.31
CA ASP A 30 -27.31 16.73 -8.76
C ASP A 30 -26.37 17.43 -7.74
N PHE A 31 -26.90 18.38 -6.97
CA PHE A 31 -26.16 19.09 -5.93
C PHE A 31 -25.99 18.22 -4.67
N HIS A 32 -26.95 17.34 -4.39
CA HIS A 32 -26.83 16.33 -3.34
C HIS A 32 -25.70 15.32 -3.64
N PHE A 33 -25.62 14.79 -4.88
CA PHE A 33 -24.51 13.91 -5.28
C PHE A 33 -23.15 14.59 -5.18
N THR A 34 -23.06 15.84 -5.65
CA THR A 34 -21.83 16.64 -5.59
C THR A 34 -21.40 16.90 -4.14
N SER A 35 -22.35 17.20 -3.25
CA SER A 35 -22.09 17.42 -1.82
C SER A 35 -21.63 16.14 -1.12
N MET A 36 -22.23 14.99 -1.47
CA MET A 36 -21.81 13.69 -0.94
C MET A 36 -20.39 13.32 -1.38
N GLU A 37 -20.04 13.51 -2.65
CA GLU A 37 -18.68 13.24 -3.15
C GLU A 37 -17.62 14.15 -2.51
N ARG A 38 -17.97 15.39 -2.11
CA ARG A 38 -17.06 16.25 -1.32
C ARG A 38 -16.79 15.66 0.07
N ILE A 39 -17.81 15.13 0.75
CA ILE A 39 -17.63 14.47 2.05
C ILE A 39 -16.75 13.23 1.88
N PHE A 40 -17.05 12.39 0.88
CA PHE A 40 -16.23 11.22 0.58
C PHE A 40 -14.80 11.56 0.16
N SER A 41 -14.55 12.72 -0.44
CA SER A 41 -13.19 13.19 -0.75
C SER A 41 -12.36 13.38 0.52
N VAL A 42 -12.93 13.97 1.57
CA VAL A 42 -12.26 14.12 2.86
C VAL A 42 -12.01 12.74 3.49
N LEU A 43 -13.02 11.87 3.49
CA LEU A 43 -12.89 10.51 4.03
C LEU A 43 -11.85 9.68 3.26
N MET A 44 -11.77 9.84 1.94
CA MET A 44 -10.81 9.17 1.08
C MET A 44 -9.37 9.55 1.43
N VAL A 45 -9.10 10.80 1.80
CA VAL A 45 -7.76 11.20 2.26
C VAL A 45 -7.38 10.45 3.53
N ILE A 46 -8.32 10.29 4.47
CA ILE A 46 -8.09 9.57 5.72
C ILE A 46 -7.82 8.08 5.44
N THR A 47 -8.62 7.45 4.58
CA THR A 47 -8.42 6.03 4.23
C THR A 47 -7.20 5.80 3.36
N ALA A 48 -6.83 6.74 2.51
CA ALA A 48 -5.57 6.71 1.77
C ALA A 48 -4.36 6.78 2.71
N ALA A 49 -4.41 7.63 3.75
CA ALA A 49 -3.38 7.66 4.78
C ALA A 49 -3.32 6.35 5.57
N ALA A 50 -4.47 5.77 5.92
CA ALA A 50 -4.54 4.45 6.56
C ALA A 50 -3.95 3.35 5.67
N MET A 51 -4.23 3.36 4.37
CA MET A 51 -3.63 2.44 3.40
C MET A 51 -2.13 2.65 3.27
N ALA A 52 -1.64 3.90 3.27
CA ALA A 52 -0.21 4.20 3.23
C ALA A 52 0.52 3.67 4.48
N PHE A 53 -0.11 3.79 5.66
CA PHE A 53 0.40 3.18 6.89
C PHE A 53 0.42 1.65 6.79
N ALA A 54 -0.69 1.04 6.36
CA ALA A 54 -0.80 -0.41 6.21
C ALA A 54 0.26 -0.96 5.23
N HIS A 55 0.42 -0.30 4.10
CA HIS A 55 1.42 -0.59 3.08
C HIS A 55 2.83 -0.52 3.68
N GLY A 56 3.17 0.59 4.36
CA GLY A 56 4.47 0.72 5.01
C GLY A 56 4.74 -0.38 6.04
N SER A 57 3.74 -0.76 6.83
CA SER A 57 3.89 -1.81 7.84
C SER A 57 4.18 -3.19 7.26
N ASN A 58 3.61 -3.52 6.08
CA ASN A 58 3.85 -4.79 5.41
C ASN A 58 5.16 -4.77 4.61
N ASP A 59 5.35 -3.74 3.80
CA ASP A 59 6.40 -3.71 2.78
C ASP A 59 7.80 -3.39 3.35
N VAL A 60 7.88 -2.77 4.54
CA VAL A 60 9.18 -2.59 5.23
C VAL A 60 9.87 -3.93 5.48
N ALA A 61 9.11 -4.99 5.79
CA ALA A 61 9.67 -6.32 6.02
C ALA A 61 10.38 -6.88 4.76
N ASN A 62 9.90 -6.55 3.56
CA ASN A 62 10.47 -7.05 2.30
C ASN A 62 11.88 -6.49 2.04
N ALA A 63 12.11 -5.21 2.35
CA ALA A 63 13.41 -4.56 2.17
C ALA A 63 14.35 -4.78 3.37
N ILE A 64 13.80 -4.71 4.59
CA ILE A 64 14.59 -4.77 5.82
C ILE A 64 14.86 -6.19 6.30
N GLY A 65 14.02 -7.17 5.96
CA GLY A 65 14.20 -8.57 6.34
C GLY A 65 15.60 -9.12 5.97
N PRO A 66 16.03 -9.01 4.70
CA PRO A 66 17.38 -9.42 4.29
C PRO A 66 18.50 -8.66 5.02
N LEU A 67 18.34 -7.34 5.21
CA LEU A 67 19.33 -6.51 5.91
C LEU A 67 19.45 -6.88 7.39
N ALA A 68 18.33 -7.17 8.04
CA ALA A 68 18.28 -7.64 9.42
C ALA A 68 18.90 -9.04 9.60
N ALA A 69 18.77 -9.89 8.58
CA ALA A 69 19.45 -11.19 8.57
C ALA A 69 20.98 -11.03 8.47
N ILE A 70 21.46 -10.17 7.56
CA ILE A 70 22.89 -9.86 7.42
C ILE A 70 23.46 -9.27 8.72
N TYR A 71 22.78 -8.27 9.28
CA TYR A 71 23.18 -7.64 10.54
C TYR A 71 23.25 -8.66 11.69
N GLY A 72 22.23 -9.52 11.82
CA GLY A 72 22.18 -10.56 12.84
C GLY A 72 23.32 -11.58 12.74
N VAL A 73 23.70 -11.98 11.52
CA VAL A 73 24.85 -12.89 11.30
C VAL A 73 26.17 -12.23 11.70
N ILE A 74 26.36 -10.96 11.37
CA ILE A 74 27.57 -10.19 11.72
C ILE A 74 27.69 -10.04 13.23
N GLU A 75 26.60 -9.65 13.91
CA GLU A 75 26.59 -9.42 15.36
C GLU A 75 26.77 -10.73 16.15
N SER A 76 26.18 -11.83 15.66
CA SER A 76 26.26 -13.14 16.30
C SER A 76 27.55 -13.92 15.99
N GLY A 77 28.53 -13.30 15.32
CA GLY A 77 29.80 -13.93 14.97
C GLY A 77 29.66 -15.14 14.03
N GLY A 78 28.63 -15.16 13.17
CA GLY A 78 28.37 -16.24 12.21
C GLY A 78 27.33 -17.27 12.65
N MET A 79 26.79 -17.19 13.88
CA MET A 79 25.68 -18.04 14.31
C MET A 79 24.32 -17.47 13.88
N ILE A 80 23.50 -18.28 13.22
CA ILE A 80 22.14 -17.88 12.84
C ILE A 80 21.22 -18.09 14.05
N GLY A 81 21.02 -17.04 14.84
CA GLY A 81 20.02 -17.04 15.92
C GLY A 81 18.59 -17.03 15.37
N ALA A 82 17.67 -17.75 16.04
CA ALA A 82 16.25 -17.81 15.65
C ALA A 82 15.49 -16.47 15.80
N LYS A 83 16.10 -15.47 16.45
CA LYS A 83 15.54 -14.13 16.65
C LYS A 83 16.63 -13.10 16.38
N SER A 84 16.53 -12.37 15.27
CA SER A 84 17.31 -11.17 15.02
C SER A 84 16.56 -9.99 15.64
N ALA A 85 17.16 -9.33 16.63
CA ALA A 85 16.60 -8.09 17.16
C ALA A 85 16.82 -7.00 16.11
N LEU A 86 15.74 -6.50 15.49
CA LEU A 86 15.85 -5.43 14.50
C LEU A 86 16.20 -4.10 15.20
N PRO A 87 17.35 -3.48 14.90
CA PRO A 87 17.65 -2.14 15.38
C PRO A 87 16.69 -1.14 14.75
N VAL A 88 16.26 -0.14 15.53
CA VAL A 88 15.34 0.92 15.06
C VAL A 88 15.92 1.69 13.87
N TRP A 89 17.24 1.89 13.81
CA TRP A 89 17.87 2.60 12.70
C TRP A 89 17.68 1.89 11.35
N VAL A 90 17.63 0.54 11.35
CA VAL A 90 17.42 -0.25 10.13
C VAL A 90 16.00 -0.01 9.60
N LEU A 91 15.01 0.05 10.49
CA LEU A 91 13.63 0.38 10.13
C LEU A 91 13.52 1.82 9.57
N LEU A 92 14.27 2.78 10.12
CA LEU A 92 14.31 4.15 9.62
C LEU A 92 14.89 4.23 8.20
N VAL A 93 15.93 3.46 7.89
CA VAL A 93 16.48 3.36 6.53
C VAL A 93 15.43 2.79 5.56
N GLY A 94 14.71 1.75 5.98
CA GLY A 94 13.65 1.14 5.18
C GLY A 94 12.51 2.11 4.89
N GLY A 95 11.98 2.76 5.94
CA GLY A 95 10.92 3.76 5.80
C GLY A 95 11.35 4.95 4.95
N GLY A 96 12.57 5.47 5.17
CA GLY A 96 13.14 6.55 4.36
C GLY A 96 13.28 6.18 2.88
N GLY A 97 13.75 4.96 2.60
CA GLY A 97 13.85 4.43 1.24
C GLY A 97 12.51 4.33 0.52
N ILE A 98 11.46 3.87 1.22
CA ILE A 98 10.10 3.81 0.67
C ILE A 98 9.59 5.22 0.32
N VAL A 99 9.74 6.19 1.23
CA VAL A 99 9.32 7.59 0.98
C VAL A 99 10.07 8.17 -0.22
N PHE A 100 11.38 7.97 -0.29
CA PHE A 100 12.21 8.44 -1.40
C PHE A 100 11.78 7.81 -2.75
N GLY A 101 11.55 6.50 -2.78
CA GLY A 101 11.08 5.79 -3.97
C GLY A 101 9.70 6.26 -4.44
N LEU A 102 8.78 6.49 -3.49
CA LEU A 102 7.44 6.99 -3.79
C LEU A 102 7.47 8.38 -4.43
N VAL A 103 8.28 9.30 -3.89
CA VAL A 103 8.40 10.66 -4.42
C VAL A 103 9.03 10.68 -5.81
N THR A 104 10.04 9.84 -6.06
CA THR A 104 10.80 9.83 -7.32
C THR A 104 10.07 9.10 -8.45
N TYR A 105 9.53 7.90 -8.19
CA TYR A 105 9.00 7.02 -9.23
C TYR A 105 7.53 6.62 -9.03
N GLY A 106 6.92 6.94 -7.89
CA GLY A 106 5.57 6.51 -7.55
C GLY A 106 4.46 7.04 -8.47
N HIS A 107 4.66 8.21 -9.08
CA HIS A 107 3.65 8.89 -9.91
C HIS A 107 3.10 8.01 -11.05
N LYS A 108 3.93 7.15 -11.66
CA LYS A 108 3.51 6.28 -12.77
C LYS A 108 2.54 5.18 -12.32
N VAL A 109 2.78 4.62 -11.14
CA VAL A 109 1.94 3.56 -10.57
C VAL A 109 0.64 4.16 -10.05
N ILE A 110 0.69 5.35 -9.43
CA ILE A 110 -0.50 6.08 -9.00
C ILE A 110 -1.44 6.36 -10.18
N ALA A 111 -0.89 6.82 -11.32
CA ALA A 111 -1.69 7.03 -12.53
C ALA A 111 -2.31 5.74 -13.07
N THR A 112 -1.53 4.65 -13.08
CA THR A 112 -1.99 3.33 -13.53
C THR A 112 -3.17 2.82 -12.71
N ILE A 113 -3.13 2.91 -11.39
CA ILE A 113 -4.20 2.42 -10.52
C ILE A 113 -5.38 3.39 -10.49
N GLY A 114 -5.10 4.70 -10.48
CA GLY A 114 -6.11 5.74 -10.35
C GLY A 114 -7.04 5.89 -11.56
N THR A 115 -6.55 5.64 -12.77
CA THR A 115 -7.36 5.78 -13.99
C THR A 115 -7.27 4.59 -14.95
N GLY A 116 -6.30 3.69 -14.77
CA GLY A 116 -6.03 2.63 -15.74
C GLY A 116 -6.91 1.39 -15.61
N ILE A 117 -7.54 1.15 -14.45
CA ILE A 117 -8.37 -0.05 -14.21
C ILE A 117 -9.86 0.27 -14.36
N THR A 118 -10.33 1.30 -13.65
CA THR A 118 -11.71 1.78 -13.67
C THR A 118 -11.77 3.24 -13.26
N GLN A 119 -12.85 3.93 -13.60
CA GLN A 119 -13.06 5.33 -13.21
C GLN A 119 -13.41 5.44 -11.73
N LEU A 120 -12.53 6.07 -10.95
CA LEU A 120 -12.65 6.24 -9.51
C LEU A 120 -13.22 7.63 -9.17
N THR A 121 -14.41 7.65 -8.58
CA THR A 121 -14.93 8.82 -7.83
C THR A 121 -14.46 8.77 -6.38
N PRO A 122 -14.48 9.89 -5.64
CA PRO A 122 -14.08 9.90 -4.23
C PRO A 122 -14.74 8.83 -3.35
N SER A 123 -16.04 8.60 -3.49
CA SER A 123 -16.76 7.52 -2.80
C SER A 123 -16.20 6.12 -3.09
N ARG A 124 -15.85 5.86 -4.36
CA ARG A 124 -15.26 4.60 -4.83
C ARG A 124 -13.81 4.45 -4.36
N GLY A 125 -13.04 5.53 -4.41
CA GLY A 125 -11.68 5.57 -3.89
C GLY A 125 -11.63 5.32 -2.38
N PHE A 126 -12.56 5.92 -1.63
CA PHE A 126 -12.74 5.64 -0.21
C PHE A 126 -13.03 4.14 0.04
N ALA A 127 -14.00 3.55 -0.66
CA ALA A 127 -14.34 2.14 -0.49
C ALA A 127 -13.16 1.21 -0.83
N ALA A 128 -12.48 1.45 -1.95
CA ALA A 128 -11.33 0.64 -2.37
C ALA A 128 -10.15 0.75 -1.38
N THR A 129 -9.82 1.97 -0.96
CA THR A 129 -8.71 2.19 -0.01
C THR A 129 -9.02 1.67 1.39
N LEU A 130 -10.26 1.78 1.86
CA LEU A 130 -10.68 1.22 3.13
C LEU A 130 -10.61 -0.31 3.14
N ALA A 131 -11.14 -0.95 2.09
CA ALA A 131 -11.09 -2.40 1.94
C ALA A 131 -9.63 -2.89 1.88
N ALA A 132 -8.80 -2.25 1.06
CA ALA A 132 -7.39 -2.60 0.94
C ALA A 132 -6.63 -2.40 2.26
N ALA A 133 -6.82 -1.26 2.93
CA ALA A 133 -6.16 -0.96 4.19
C ALA A 133 -6.55 -1.97 5.28
N ALA A 134 -7.84 -2.28 5.41
CA ALA A 134 -8.33 -3.25 6.38
C ALA A 134 -7.70 -4.63 6.15
N THR A 135 -7.68 -5.13 4.90
CA THR A 135 -7.07 -6.41 4.57
C THR A 135 -5.58 -6.44 4.88
N VAL A 136 -4.83 -5.40 4.51
CA VAL A 136 -3.38 -5.34 4.76
C VAL A 136 -3.07 -5.21 6.25
N VAL A 137 -3.82 -4.42 7.01
CA VAL A 137 -3.62 -4.29 8.46
C VAL A 137 -3.88 -5.61 9.17
N ILE A 138 -4.96 -6.32 8.81
CA ILE A 138 -5.27 -7.64 9.40
C ILE A 138 -4.15 -8.63 9.09
N ALA A 139 -3.71 -8.72 7.84
CA ALA A 139 -2.62 -9.62 7.45
C ALA A 139 -1.28 -9.27 8.12
N SER A 140 -0.96 -7.98 8.21
CA SER A 140 0.27 -7.52 8.89
C SER A 140 0.21 -7.79 10.39
N GLY A 141 -0.97 -7.64 11.00
CA GLY A 141 -1.19 -7.96 12.42
C GLY A 141 -1.06 -9.45 12.73
N THR A 142 -1.34 -10.34 11.78
CA THR A 142 -1.10 -11.79 11.91
C THR A 142 0.30 -12.22 11.47
N GLY A 143 1.14 -11.28 11.00
CA GLY A 143 2.50 -11.54 10.53
C GLY A 143 2.56 -12.22 9.16
N LEU A 144 1.46 -12.26 8.41
CA LEU A 144 1.43 -12.83 7.07
C LEU A 144 1.96 -11.80 6.05
N PRO A 145 3.03 -12.13 5.30
CA PRO A 145 3.46 -11.30 4.19
C PRO A 145 2.41 -11.39 3.08
N VAL A 146 1.89 -10.25 2.63
CA VAL A 146 0.86 -10.19 1.59
C VAL A 146 1.26 -9.18 0.52
N SER A 147 0.79 -9.39 -0.71
CA SER A 147 1.01 -8.42 -1.78
C SER A 147 0.00 -7.27 -1.65
N THR A 148 0.47 -6.13 -1.15
CA THR A 148 -0.35 -4.92 -0.99
C THR A 148 -0.83 -4.38 -2.35
N THR A 149 -0.06 -4.60 -3.42
CA THR A 149 -0.44 -4.27 -4.80
C THR A 149 -1.61 -5.13 -5.30
N GLN A 150 -1.59 -6.44 -5.05
CA GLN A 150 -2.71 -7.32 -5.42
C GLN A 150 -3.96 -7.02 -4.62
N VAL A 151 -3.82 -6.72 -3.32
CA VAL A 151 -4.94 -6.32 -2.47
C VAL A 151 -5.58 -5.03 -2.98
N LEU A 152 -4.78 -4.01 -3.31
CA LEU A 152 -5.28 -2.74 -3.85
C LEU A 152 -5.94 -2.92 -5.23
N VAL A 153 -5.29 -3.63 -6.14
CA VAL A 153 -5.87 -3.93 -7.47
C VAL A 153 -7.18 -4.71 -7.32
N GLY A 154 -7.23 -5.71 -6.44
CA GLY A 154 -8.44 -6.48 -6.14
C GLY A 154 -9.57 -5.61 -5.58
N ALA A 155 -9.26 -4.66 -4.68
CA ALA A 155 -10.23 -3.73 -4.15
C ALA A 155 -10.79 -2.78 -5.23
N VAL A 156 -9.93 -2.24 -6.09
CA VAL A 156 -10.33 -1.39 -7.23
C VAL A 156 -11.17 -2.19 -8.23
N LEU A 157 -10.80 -3.43 -8.51
CA LEU A 157 -11.59 -4.34 -9.35
C LEU A 157 -12.96 -4.62 -8.74
N GLY A 158 -13.04 -4.89 -7.43
CA GLY A 158 -14.30 -5.12 -6.73
C GLY A 158 -15.26 -3.93 -6.84
N VAL A 159 -14.76 -2.71 -6.65
CA VAL A 159 -15.56 -1.49 -6.81
C VAL A 159 -15.95 -1.24 -8.28
N GLY A 160 -15.06 -1.57 -9.23
CA GLY A 160 -15.37 -1.50 -10.66
C GLY A 160 -16.42 -2.52 -11.11
N LEU A 161 -16.36 -3.75 -10.59
CA LEU A 161 -17.33 -4.82 -10.86
C LEU A 161 -18.73 -4.45 -10.38
N ALA A 162 -18.86 -3.67 -9.30
CA ALA A 162 -20.15 -3.16 -8.85
C ALA A 162 -20.84 -2.24 -9.89
N ARG A 163 -20.11 -1.69 -10.86
CA ARG A 163 -20.67 -0.96 -12.03
C ARG A 163 -20.91 -1.86 -13.26
N GLY A 164 -20.54 -3.12 -13.20
CA GLY A 164 -20.57 -4.06 -14.31
C GLY A 164 -19.23 -4.18 -15.04
N LEU A 165 -19.04 -5.33 -15.71
CA LEU A 165 -17.79 -5.70 -16.38
C LEU A 165 -17.32 -4.69 -17.44
N ALA A 166 -18.25 -3.96 -18.07
CA ALA A 166 -17.93 -2.93 -19.06
C ALA A 166 -17.22 -1.69 -18.48
N ALA A 167 -17.25 -1.51 -17.15
CA ALA A 167 -16.56 -0.42 -16.48
C ALA A 167 -15.08 -0.71 -16.18
N LEU A 168 -14.59 -1.91 -16.55
CA LEU A 168 -13.23 -2.36 -16.34
C LEU A 168 -12.43 -2.37 -17.64
N ASP A 169 -11.18 -1.91 -17.58
CA ASP A 169 -10.24 -2.09 -18.69
C ASP A 169 -9.58 -3.47 -18.61
N THR A 170 -10.16 -4.44 -19.30
CA THR A 170 -9.64 -5.82 -19.35
C THR A 170 -8.23 -5.90 -19.97
N ARG A 171 -7.85 -4.97 -20.85
CA ARG A 171 -6.48 -4.96 -21.42
C ARG A 171 -5.47 -4.58 -20.35
N MET A 172 -5.78 -3.57 -19.55
CA MET A 172 -4.92 -3.14 -18.46
C MET A 172 -4.82 -4.22 -17.37
N ILE A 173 -5.95 -4.85 -17.03
CA ILE A 173 -6.00 -5.97 -16.09
C ILE A 173 -5.08 -7.10 -16.55
N ASN A 174 -5.19 -7.53 -17.81
CA ASN A 174 -4.32 -8.59 -18.35
C ASN A 174 -2.83 -8.22 -18.31
N LYS A 175 -2.47 -6.96 -18.60
CA LYS A 175 -1.09 -6.49 -18.47
C LYS A 175 -0.59 -6.58 -17.02
N ILE A 176 -1.42 -6.21 -16.05
CA ILE A 176 -1.09 -6.30 -14.63
C ILE A 176 -0.85 -7.76 -14.23
N PHE A 177 -1.77 -8.67 -14.58
CA PHE A 177 -1.61 -10.10 -14.28
C PHE A 177 -0.36 -10.71 -14.93
N LEU A 178 -0.11 -10.38 -16.20
CA LEU A 178 1.11 -10.80 -16.91
C LEU A 178 2.36 -10.26 -16.21
N SER A 179 2.34 -9.01 -15.75
CA SER A 179 3.48 -8.44 -15.03
C SER A 179 3.77 -9.21 -13.74
N TRP A 180 2.76 -9.60 -12.96
CA TRP A 180 2.94 -10.38 -11.75
C TRP A 180 3.58 -11.74 -12.05
N LEU A 181 3.07 -12.43 -13.07
CA LEU A 181 3.60 -13.73 -13.48
C LEU A 181 5.05 -13.65 -13.95
N VAL A 182 5.44 -12.58 -14.64
CA VAL A 182 6.81 -12.37 -15.16
C VAL A 182 7.77 -11.89 -14.08
N THR A 183 7.33 -11.07 -13.13
CA THR A 183 8.21 -10.51 -12.08
C THR A 183 8.80 -11.57 -11.16
N LEU A 184 8.07 -12.65 -10.85
CA LEU A 184 8.55 -13.74 -10.00
C LEU A 184 9.76 -14.49 -10.60
N PRO A 185 9.70 -15.06 -11.81
CA PRO A 185 10.84 -15.74 -12.43
C PRO A 185 11.97 -14.76 -12.73
N ALA A 186 11.68 -13.53 -13.15
CA ALA A 186 12.71 -12.52 -13.39
C ALA A 186 13.50 -12.19 -12.11
N GLY A 187 12.80 -12.00 -10.99
CA GLY A 187 13.43 -11.77 -9.68
C GLY A 187 14.26 -12.96 -9.21
N ALA A 188 13.73 -14.17 -9.34
CA ALA A 188 14.45 -15.40 -8.98
C ALA A 188 15.72 -15.59 -9.81
N LEU A 189 15.63 -15.45 -11.13
CA LEU A 189 16.78 -15.56 -12.03
C LEU A 189 17.85 -14.51 -11.71
N MET A 190 17.44 -13.27 -11.50
CA MET A 190 18.36 -12.18 -11.17
C MET A 190 19.05 -12.42 -9.82
N SER A 191 18.32 -12.93 -8.82
CA SER A 191 18.91 -13.34 -7.53
C SER A 191 19.93 -14.47 -7.70
N ILE A 192 19.65 -15.48 -8.53
CA ILE A 192 20.56 -16.60 -8.81
C ILE A 192 21.85 -16.08 -9.47
N ILE A 193 21.72 -15.22 -10.48
CA ILE A 193 22.85 -14.63 -11.21
C ILE A 193 23.75 -13.85 -10.24
N PHE A 194 23.18 -12.94 -9.44
CA PHE A 194 23.96 -12.15 -8.50
C PHE A 194 24.62 -13.01 -7.41
N PHE A 195 23.93 -14.05 -6.92
CA PHE A 195 24.50 -14.97 -5.93
C PHE A 195 25.74 -15.68 -6.48
N PHE A 196 25.65 -16.30 -7.67
CA PHE A 196 26.80 -17.01 -8.25
C PHE A 196 27.93 -16.07 -8.68
N MET A 197 27.60 -14.86 -9.15
CA MET A 197 28.60 -13.83 -9.43
C MET A 197 29.38 -13.44 -8.17
N LEU A 198 28.68 -13.11 -7.08
CA LEU A 198 29.32 -12.75 -5.81
C LEU A 198 30.09 -13.93 -5.22
N LYS A 199 29.55 -15.16 -5.30
CA LYS A 199 30.24 -16.37 -4.86
C LYS A 199 31.52 -16.62 -5.66
N GLY A 200 31.53 -16.37 -6.98
CA GLY A 200 32.74 -16.51 -7.80
C GLY A 200 33.79 -15.43 -7.51
N MET A 201 33.38 -14.23 -7.11
CA MET A 201 34.28 -13.12 -6.79
C MET A 201 34.87 -13.20 -5.38
N PHE A 202 34.07 -13.63 -4.39
CA PHE A 202 34.42 -13.55 -2.97
C PHE A 202 34.43 -14.91 -2.27
N GLY A 203 33.95 -15.97 -2.90
CA GLY A 203 34.03 -17.33 -2.38
C GLY A 203 35.44 -17.85 -2.60
N ALA A 204 36.15 -18.11 -1.50
CA ALA A 204 37.34 -18.95 -1.48
C ALA A 204 37.01 -20.39 -1.86
#